data_AF-A0A7S1R276-F1
#
_entry.id   AF-A0A7S1R276-F1
#
_cell.length_a   1.000
_cell.length_b   1.000
_cell.length_c   1.000
_cell.angle_alpha   90.00
_cell.angle_beta   90.00
_cell.angle_gamma   90.00
#
_symmetry.space_group_name_H-M   'P 1'
#
loop_
_entity.id
_entity.type
_entity.pdbx_description
1 polymer ?
#
loop_
_entity_poly.entity_id
_entity_poly.type
_entity_poly.pdbx_seq_one_letter_code
_entity_poly.pdbx_strand_id
1 'polypeptide(L)'
;IPGVVYSTCTMNPFENEAVIAEVLRRCDGAVRLGVPRLPAPLRPMLAHGLPWWDVAGCIRAASHRDRRNAAALLKSLEPPRPADEAAREALRLCRRVLPHTLPPEARHLDGFFFARLERRDGAPMPFLPLATNPSGGIAPA
;
A
#
# COMPACT_ATOMS: atom_id res chain seq x y z
N ILE A 1 6.02 10.15 -14.60
CA ILE A 1 5.17 10.40 -13.41
C ILE A 1 5.97 9.98 -12.18
N PRO A 2 6.50 10.93 -11.40
CA PRO A 2 7.18 10.63 -10.14
C PRO A 2 6.21 9.92 -9.19
N GLY A 3 6.71 8.96 -8.43
CA GLY A 3 5.90 8.17 -7.51
C GLY A 3 6.79 7.50 -6.46
N VAL A 4 6.19 7.08 -5.37
CA VAL A 4 6.87 6.38 -4.27
C VAL A 4 6.61 4.89 -4.45
N VAL A 5 7.63 4.06 -4.22
CA VAL A 5 7.47 2.61 -4.11
C VAL A 5 7.58 2.23 -2.65
N TYR A 6 6.55 1.57 -2.15
CA TYR A 6 6.58 0.89 -0.87
C TYR A 6 6.88 -0.59 -1.11
N SER A 7 7.81 -1.17 -0.38
CA SER A 7 8.20 -2.57 -0.54
C SER A 7 8.66 -3.20 0.76
N THR A 8 8.44 -4.51 0.89
CA THR A 8 8.81 -5.29 2.07
C THR A 8 9.21 -6.72 1.67
N CYS A 9 9.97 -7.41 2.53
CA CYS A 9 10.32 -8.82 2.38
C CYS A 9 9.48 -9.73 3.29
N THR A 10 8.23 -9.35 3.54
CA THR A 10 7.26 -10.09 4.37
C THR A 10 6.02 -10.39 3.55
N MET A 11 5.39 -11.53 3.83
CA MET A 11 4.14 -11.92 3.19
C MET A 11 2.90 -11.54 4.01
N ASN A 12 3.10 -10.93 5.19
CA ASN A 12 2.03 -10.56 6.10
C ASN A 12 1.24 -9.33 5.58
N PRO A 13 -0.09 -9.43 5.36
CA PRO A 13 -0.89 -8.31 4.88
C PRO A 13 -0.88 -7.10 5.83
N PHE A 14 -0.61 -7.28 7.13
CA PHE A 14 -0.50 -6.17 8.09
C PHE A 14 0.66 -5.22 7.80
N GLU A 15 1.74 -5.75 7.23
CA GLU A 15 2.91 -4.98 6.82
C GLU A 15 2.79 -4.53 5.36
N ASN A 16 1.74 -4.95 4.65
CA ASN A 16 1.64 -4.82 3.20
C ASN A 16 0.34 -4.08 2.84
N GLU A 17 -0.71 -4.82 2.46
CA GLU A 17 -1.97 -4.24 2.00
C GLU A 17 -2.66 -3.36 3.04
N ALA A 18 -2.52 -3.64 4.34
CA ALA A 18 -3.04 -2.79 5.41
C ALA A 18 -2.37 -1.41 5.42
N VAL A 19 -1.03 -1.37 5.28
CA VAL A 19 -0.27 -0.11 5.19
C VAL A 19 -0.73 0.69 3.98
N ILE A 20 -0.90 0.04 2.84
CA ILE A 20 -1.37 0.69 1.61
C ILE A 20 -2.80 1.20 1.75
N ALA A 21 -3.71 0.40 2.31
CA ALA A 21 -5.10 0.80 2.56
C ALA A 21 -5.16 2.04 3.46
N GLU A 22 -4.35 2.05 4.54
CA GLU A 22 -4.28 3.17 5.47
C GLU A 22 -3.69 4.43 4.81
N VAL A 23 -2.67 4.30 3.96
CA VAL A 23 -2.13 5.41 3.16
C VAL A 23 -3.21 6.01 2.26
N LEU A 24 -3.94 5.18 1.52
CA LEU A 24 -5.02 5.64 0.63
C LEU A 24 -6.13 6.34 1.42
N ARG A 25 -6.50 5.79 2.58
CA ARG A 25 -7.51 6.37 3.47
C ARG A 25 -7.07 7.72 4.04
N ARG A 26 -5.82 7.85 4.48
CA ARG A 26 -5.28 9.11 5.04
C ARG A 26 -5.03 10.18 3.99
N CYS A 27 -4.71 9.80 2.77
CA CYS A 27 -4.46 10.75 1.68
C CYS A 27 -5.75 11.26 1.03
N ASP A 28 -6.92 10.71 1.39
CA ASP A 28 -8.24 11.18 0.96
C ASP A 28 -8.33 11.48 -0.55
N GLY A 29 -7.90 10.51 -1.36
CA GLY A 29 -7.92 10.62 -2.83
C GLY A 29 -6.73 11.37 -3.44
N ALA A 30 -5.87 12.03 -2.65
CA ALA A 30 -4.68 12.71 -3.16
C ALA A 30 -3.56 11.77 -3.63
N VAL A 31 -3.64 10.50 -3.25
CA VAL A 31 -2.75 9.43 -3.71
C VAL A 31 -3.59 8.30 -4.29
N ARG A 32 -3.07 7.65 -5.34
CA ARG A 32 -3.63 6.43 -5.91
C ARG A 32 -2.56 5.38 -6.11
N LEU A 33 -2.97 4.12 -6.19
CA LEU A 33 -2.09 3.06 -6.67
C LEU A 33 -1.91 3.17 -8.18
N GLY A 34 -0.67 3.04 -8.63
CA GLY A 34 -0.29 2.98 -10.03
C GLY A 34 0.04 1.55 -10.43
N VAL A 35 -0.17 1.20 -11.69
CA VAL A 35 0.30 -0.07 -12.24
C VAL A 35 1.84 -0.04 -12.27
N PRO A 36 2.52 -1.00 -11.62
CA PRO A 36 3.98 -1.06 -11.69
C PRO A 36 4.44 -1.34 -13.12
N ARG A 37 5.40 -0.56 -13.61
CA ARG A 37 6.00 -0.77 -14.93
C ARG A 37 7.06 -1.85 -14.81
N LEU A 38 6.68 -3.08 -15.14
CA LEU A 38 7.54 -4.25 -15.01
C LEU A 38 7.88 -4.83 -16.40
N PRO A 39 9.11 -5.34 -16.57
CA PRO A 39 9.48 -6.15 -17.74
C PRO A 39 8.44 -7.25 -17.99
N ALA A 40 8.09 -7.48 -19.26
CA ALA A 40 7.09 -8.48 -19.63
C ALA A 40 7.34 -9.88 -19.04
N PRO A 41 8.59 -10.39 -18.96
CA PRO A 41 8.88 -11.70 -18.37
C PRO A 41 8.52 -11.82 -16.88
N LEU A 42 8.54 -10.71 -16.13
CA LEU A 42 8.24 -10.74 -14.69
C LEU A 42 6.74 -10.70 -14.39
N ARG A 43 5.89 -10.29 -15.35
CA ARG A 43 4.46 -10.10 -15.10
C ARG A 43 3.72 -11.39 -14.71
N PRO A 44 3.95 -12.54 -15.36
CA PRO A 44 3.29 -13.79 -14.99
C PRO A 44 3.70 -14.31 -13.61
N MET A 45 4.87 -13.89 -13.10
CA MET A 45 5.44 -14.36 -11.83
C MET A 45 4.91 -13.59 -10.61
N LEU A 46 4.09 -12.56 -10.84
CA LEU A 46 3.61 -11.67 -9.79
C LEU A 46 2.13 -11.89 -9.52
N ALA A 47 1.82 -12.28 -8.30
CA ALA A 47 0.45 -12.33 -7.82
C ALA A 47 -0.06 -10.91 -7.50
N HIS A 48 -1.38 -10.75 -7.58
CA HIS A 48 -2.06 -9.54 -7.14
C HIS A 48 -2.00 -9.38 -5.62
N GLY A 49 -2.12 -8.14 -5.16
CA GLY A 49 -2.37 -7.84 -3.75
C GLY A 49 -3.69 -8.41 -3.25
N LEU A 50 -3.77 -8.57 -1.94
CA LEU A 50 -4.95 -9.10 -1.27
C LEU A 50 -6.03 -8.02 -1.09
N PRO A 51 -7.25 -8.21 -1.62
CA PRO A 51 -8.37 -7.29 -1.38
C PRO A 51 -9.00 -7.45 0.02
N TRP A 52 -8.60 -8.49 0.75
CA TRP A 52 -9.10 -8.88 2.06
C TRP A 52 -8.08 -9.78 2.77
N TRP A 53 -8.11 -9.82 4.10
CA TRP A 53 -7.37 -10.77 4.92
C TRP A 53 -8.09 -11.08 6.24
N ASP A 54 -7.78 -12.23 6.84
CA ASP A 54 -8.24 -12.61 8.18
C ASP A 54 -7.37 -11.94 9.25
N VAL A 55 -7.92 -10.94 9.92
CA VAL A 55 -7.24 -10.18 10.99
C VAL A 55 -6.83 -11.10 12.13
N ALA A 56 -7.69 -12.04 12.57
CA ALA A 56 -7.39 -12.93 13.69
C ALA A 56 -6.24 -13.88 13.33
N GLY A 57 -6.29 -14.45 12.13
CA GLY A 57 -5.21 -15.26 11.56
C GLY A 57 -3.89 -14.50 11.48
N CYS A 58 -3.92 -13.24 11.02
CA CYS A 58 -2.73 -12.41 10.91
C CYS A 58 -2.13 -12.08 12.28
N ILE A 59 -2.94 -11.75 13.30
CA ILE A 59 -2.46 -11.54 14.68
C ILE A 59 -1.79 -12.82 15.23
N ARG A 60 -2.39 -13.99 14.96
CA ARG A 60 -1.78 -15.28 15.34
C ARG A 60 -0.47 -15.54 14.61
N ALA A 61 -0.30 -15.12 13.37
CA ALA A 61 0.95 -15.27 12.63
C ALA A 61 1.99 -14.17 12.94
N ALA A 62 1.57 -13.05 13.51
CA ALA A 62 2.43 -11.89 13.74
C ALA A 62 3.44 -12.13 14.87
N SER A 63 4.52 -11.33 14.86
CA SER A 63 5.56 -11.40 15.88
C SER A 63 5.02 -11.07 17.27
N HIS A 64 5.74 -11.49 18.31
CA HIS A 64 5.33 -11.22 19.70
C HIS A 64 5.24 -9.72 20.01
N ARG A 65 6.00 -8.88 19.31
CA ARG A 65 5.95 -7.41 19.42
C ARG A 65 4.67 -6.86 18.77
N ASP A 66 4.34 -7.34 17.58
CA ASP A 66 3.16 -6.89 16.83
C ASP A 66 1.87 -7.26 17.54
N ARG A 67 1.80 -8.45 18.15
CA ARG A 67 0.64 -8.87 18.97
C ARG A 67 0.35 -7.92 20.14
N ARG A 68 1.39 -7.36 20.79
CA ARG A 68 1.21 -6.41 21.90
C ARG A 68 0.64 -5.07 21.42
N ASN A 69 1.05 -4.63 20.24
CA ASN A 69 0.61 -3.36 19.66
C ASN A 69 -0.66 -3.50 18.81
N ALA A 70 -1.07 -4.73 18.46
CA ALA A 70 -2.18 -5.00 17.58
C ALA A 70 -3.45 -4.28 18.05
N ALA A 71 -3.81 -4.37 19.33
CA ALA A 71 -5.00 -3.75 19.90
C ALA A 71 -5.07 -2.23 19.65
N ALA A 72 -3.94 -1.52 19.73
CA ALA A 72 -3.87 -0.08 19.48
C ALA A 72 -3.93 0.27 17.98
N LEU A 73 -3.60 -0.69 17.11
CA LEU A 73 -3.52 -0.52 15.66
C LEU A 73 -4.67 -1.17 14.89
N LEU A 74 -5.57 -1.92 15.56
CA LEU A 74 -6.60 -2.77 14.93
C LEU A 74 -7.35 -2.04 13.82
N LYS A 75 -7.79 -0.81 14.06
CA LYS A 75 -8.55 -0.03 13.07
C LYS A 75 -7.79 0.20 11.75
N SER A 76 -6.47 0.38 11.80
CA SER A 76 -5.62 0.57 10.62
C SER A 76 -5.19 -0.76 9.97
N LEU A 77 -5.37 -1.87 10.68
CA LEU A 77 -5.03 -3.22 10.24
C LEU A 77 -6.23 -3.97 9.63
N GLU A 78 -7.43 -3.44 9.80
CA GLU A 78 -8.63 -4.00 9.20
C GLU A 78 -8.59 -3.85 7.67
N PRO A 79 -8.98 -4.90 6.92
CA PRO A 79 -9.14 -4.80 5.49
C PRO A 79 -10.27 -3.84 5.13
N PRO A 80 -10.28 -3.29 3.89
CA PRO A 80 -11.43 -2.52 3.42
C PRO A 80 -12.73 -3.31 3.57
N ARG A 81 -13.79 -2.61 4.01
CA ARG A 81 -15.09 -3.24 4.21
C ARG A 81 -15.59 -3.83 2.90
N PRO A 82 -16.40 -4.91 2.92
CA PRO A 82 -16.95 -5.50 1.70
C PRO A 82 -17.67 -4.51 0.78
N ALA A 83 -18.33 -3.49 1.34
CA ALA A 83 -19.01 -2.44 0.59
C ALA A 83 -18.06 -1.45 -0.11
N ASP A 84 -16.79 -1.36 0.32
CA ASP A 84 -15.80 -0.44 -0.25
C ASP A 84 -15.06 -1.11 -1.42
N GLU A 85 -15.81 -1.53 -2.46
CA GLU A 85 -15.29 -2.31 -3.61
C GLU A 85 -14.16 -1.60 -4.36
N ALA A 86 -14.26 -0.28 -4.53
CA ALA A 86 -13.21 0.52 -5.16
C ALA A 86 -11.86 0.44 -4.43
N ALA A 87 -11.88 0.40 -3.09
CA ALA A 87 -10.67 0.24 -2.29
C ALA A 87 -10.09 -1.17 -2.44
N ARG A 88 -10.96 -2.20 -2.46
CA ARG A 88 -10.55 -3.59 -2.68
C ARG A 88 -9.93 -3.82 -4.05
N GLU A 89 -10.53 -3.25 -5.08
CA GLU A 89 -10.02 -3.34 -6.45
C GLU A 89 -8.70 -2.58 -6.59
N ALA A 90 -8.57 -1.41 -5.96
CA ALA A 90 -7.31 -0.69 -5.94
C ALA A 90 -6.18 -1.53 -5.33
N LEU A 91 -6.42 -2.27 -4.24
CA LEU A 91 -5.40 -3.11 -3.59
C LEU A 91 -4.88 -4.24 -4.50
N ARG A 92 -5.65 -4.68 -5.51
CA ARG A 92 -5.16 -5.65 -6.52
C ARG A 92 -4.04 -5.08 -7.40
N LEU A 93 -3.78 -3.77 -7.37
CA LEU A 93 -2.64 -3.15 -8.04
C LEU A 93 -1.32 -3.34 -7.30
N CYS A 94 -1.35 -3.72 -6.02
CA CYS A 94 -0.17 -4.21 -5.33
C CYS A 94 0.32 -5.52 -5.96
N ARG A 95 1.61 -5.84 -5.76
CA ARG A 95 2.23 -7.04 -6.33
C ARG A 95 2.93 -7.84 -5.25
N ARG A 96 2.77 -9.16 -5.35
CA ARG A 96 3.36 -10.16 -4.47
C ARG A 96 4.21 -11.11 -5.30
N VAL A 97 5.44 -11.34 -4.87
CA VAL A 97 6.30 -12.42 -5.32
C VAL A 97 6.04 -13.59 -4.38
N LEU A 98 5.42 -14.65 -4.89
CA LEU A 98 5.12 -15.84 -4.09
C LEU A 98 6.19 -16.89 -4.36
N PRO A 99 7.01 -17.31 -3.38
CA PRO A 99 8.14 -18.22 -3.63
C PRO A 99 7.74 -19.52 -4.33
N HIS A 100 6.57 -20.07 -4.00
CA HIS A 100 6.07 -21.32 -4.56
C HIS A 100 5.58 -21.20 -6.02
N THR A 101 5.33 -19.99 -6.51
CA THR A 101 4.95 -19.75 -7.91
C THR A 101 6.15 -19.42 -8.80
N LEU A 102 7.36 -19.33 -8.22
CA LEU A 102 8.56 -19.04 -8.98
C LEU A 102 9.05 -20.28 -9.75
N PRO A 103 9.68 -20.07 -10.93
CA PRO A 103 10.40 -21.11 -11.65
C PRO A 103 11.41 -21.82 -10.75
N PRO A 104 11.69 -23.12 -10.98
CA PRO A 104 12.59 -23.91 -10.14
C PRO A 104 13.93 -23.23 -9.82
N GLU A 105 14.53 -22.58 -10.81
CA GLU A 105 15.79 -21.84 -10.71
C GLU A 105 15.73 -20.62 -9.78
N ALA A 106 14.53 -20.08 -9.52
CA ALA A 106 14.29 -18.87 -8.73
C ALA A 106 13.57 -19.15 -7.39
N ARG A 107 13.29 -20.42 -7.03
CA ARG A 107 12.59 -20.78 -5.78
C ARG A 107 13.38 -20.53 -4.50
N HIS A 108 14.67 -20.23 -4.62
CA HIS A 108 15.51 -19.81 -3.51
C HIS A 108 15.28 -18.35 -3.09
N LEU A 109 14.47 -17.60 -3.84
CA LEU A 109 14.10 -16.23 -3.50
C LEU A 109 12.95 -16.21 -2.49
N ASP A 110 13.09 -15.34 -1.50
CA ASP A 110 12.07 -15.11 -0.48
C ASP A 110 10.84 -14.37 -1.04
N GLY A 111 9.77 -14.41 -0.25
CA GLY A 111 8.56 -13.68 -0.55
C GLY A 111 8.78 -12.17 -0.50
N PHE A 112 8.21 -11.46 -1.47
CA PHE A 112 8.40 -10.02 -1.60
C PHE A 112 7.09 -9.31 -1.92
N PHE A 113 6.90 -8.12 -1.38
CA PHE A 113 5.74 -7.28 -1.66
C PHE A 113 6.17 -5.90 -2.15
N PHE A 114 5.44 -5.34 -3.11
CA PHE A 114 5.59 -3.94 -3.46
C PHE A 114 4.31 -3.31 -3.99
N ALA A 115 4.21 -2.00 -3.80
CA ALA A 115 3.13 -1.16 -4.28
C ALA A 115 3.68 0.18 -4.77
N ARG A 116 3.18 0.65 -5.91
CA ARG A 116 3.55 1.95 -6.47
C ARG A 116 2.46 2.96 -6.18
N LEU A 117 2.81 4.02 -5.47
CA LEU A 117 1.93 5.12 -5.10
C LEU A 117 2.22 6.32 -5.99
N GLU A 118 1.17 6.91 -6.55
CA GLU A 118 1.22 8.09 -7.41
C GLU A 118 0.38 9.20 -6.79
N ARG A 119 0.94 10.41 -6.71
CA ARG A 119 0.17 11.59 -6.34
C ARG A 119 -0.83 11.92 -7.47
N ARG A 120 -2.05 12.29 -7.11
CA ARG A 120 -3.00 12.86 -8.06
C ARG A 120 -2.73 14.36 -8.21
N ASP A 121 -2.57 14.80 -9.45
CA ASP A 121 -2.36 16.21 -9.75
C ASP A 121 -3.58 17.03 -9.30
N GLY A 122 -3.33 18.20 -8.70
CA GLY A 122 -4.38 19.10 -8.20
C GLY A 122 -5.09 18.66 -6.91
N ALA A 123 -4.90 17.43 -6.42
CA ALA A 123 -5.55 16.98 -5.20
C ALA A 123 -4.87 17.55 -3.94
N PRO A 124 -5.63 18.14 -2.99
CA PRO A 124 -5.07 18.65 -1.74
C PRO A 124 -4.58 17.48 -0.89
N MET A 125 -3.35 17.56 -0.38
CA MET A 125 -2.83 16.58 0.57
C MET A 125 -3.27 17.01 1.98
N PRO A 126 -4.06 16.21 2.70
CA PRO A 126 -4.71 16.65 3.95
C PRO A 126 -3.73 16.93 5.10
N PHE A 127 -2.47 16.53 4.97
CA PHE A 127 -1.42 16.70 5.99
C PHE A 127 -0.23 17.55 5.53
N LEU A 128 -0.25 18.12 4.33
CA LEU A 128 0.70 19.16 3.94
C LEU A 128 0.04 20.52 4.15
N PRO A 129 0.74 21.51 4.74
CA PRO A 129 0.24 22.87 4.70
C PRO A 129 0.00 23.25 3.24
N LEU A 130 -1.18 23.81 2.96
CA LEU A 130 -1.48 24.40 1.66
C LEU A 130 -0.30 25.30 1.30
N ALA A 131 0.37 25.04 0.17
CA ALA A 131 1.46 25.89 -0.28
C ALA A 131 0.92 27.31 -0.37
N THR A 132 1.31 28.18 0.57
CA THR A 132 1.00 29.60 0.49
C THR A 132 1.78 30.12 -0.71
N ASN A 133 1.06 30.50 -1.77
CA ASN A 133 1.65 31.17 -2.92
C ASN A 133 2.46 32.39 -2.42
N PRO A 134 3.75 32.54 -2.77
CA PRO A 134 4.54 33.70 -2.37
C PRO A 134 4.24 34.98 -3.19
N SER A 135 3.09 35.07 -3.86
CA SER A 135 2.68 36.26 -4.62
C SER A 135 1.64 37.12 -3.89
N GLY A 136 1.74 37.20 -2.56
CA GLY A 136 1.03 38.20 -1.75
C GLY A 136 1.81 39.50 -1.73
N GLY A 137 1.50 40.41 -2.65
CA GLY A 137 2.01 41.78 -2.63
C GLY A 137 1.69 42.45 -1.30
N ILE A 138 2.68 43.14 -0.74
CA ILE A 138 2.53 43.99 0.43
C ILE A 138 1.65 45.18 0.02
N ALA A 139 0.48 45.33 0.63
CA ALA A 139 -0.27 46.57 0.57
C ALA A 139 0.41 47.60 1.49
N PRO A 140 0.71 48.83 1.03
CA PRO A 140 1.31 49.83 1.90
C PRO A 140 0.27 50.44 2.84
N ALA A 141 0.74 50.84 4.03
CA ALA A 141 0.03 51.69 4.98
C ALA A 141 0.00 53.15 4.49
#